data_AF-A0A9X4EMG8-F1
#
_entry.id   AF-A0A9X4EMG8-F1
#
_cell.length_a   1.000
_cell.length_b   1.000
_cell.length_c   1.000
_cell.angle_alpha   90.00
_cell.angle_beta   90.00
_cell.angle_gamma   90.00
#
_symmetry.space_group_name_H-M   'P 1'
#
loop_
_entity.id
_entity.type
_entity.pdbx_description
1 polymer ?
#
loop_
_entity_poly.entity_id
_entity_poly.type
_entity_poly.pdbx_seq_one_letter_code
_entity_poly.pdbx_strand_id
1 'polypeptide(L)'
;MRNITLLILLLSASMFSQNFQGKAIYKTHQKIDLKIDNGKGASNSEMQKKLQAQLMKQLQQTYTLNFDKSTSTYKQNKKLSSPQAQVAGIQIQVMGSGGGTDVLYKNIKDKSYINKTEISGKRFLIKDKLENFDWKMTEETKNIGNYTCYKATKTRKETRTSMSMTDGETEEKKEEVTIETVAWYTPEIPISNGPGQFWGLPGLILEVQDGKQTIACTEIVLNPSEKVEIKEPKKGKKVTQKEFDNIMDEHTKDMMERFKNRRKSKDGNSFQIEIQG
;
A
#
# COMPACT_ATOMS: atom_id res chain seq x y z
N MET A 1 -17.15 -20.65 54.17
CA MET A 1 -16.34 -21.30 53.12
C MET A 1 -16.82 -21.02 51.69
N ARG A 2 -18.13 -20.83 51.44
CA ARG A 2 -18.69 -20.57 50.08
C ARG A 2 -18.32 -19.21 49.45
N ASN A 3 -17.97 -18.21 50.26
CA ASN A 3 -17.60 -16.87 49.78
C ASN A 3 -16.11 -16.73 49.43
N ILE A 4 -15.25 -17.65 49.89
CA ILE A 4 -13.80 -17.63 49.59
C ILE A 4 -13.53 -18.25 48.22
N THR A 5 -14.33 -19.23 47.81
CA THR A 5 -14.23 -19.89 46.49
C THR A 5 -14.59 -18.95 45.33
N LEU A 6 -15.54 -18.02 45.53
CA LEU A 6 -15.93 -17.05 44.49
C LEU A 6 -14.85 -15.99 44.25
N LEU A 7 -14.09 -15.63 45.29
CA LEU A 7 -13.04 -14.61 45.19
C LEU A 7 -11.79 -15.14 44.47
N ILE A 8 -11.48 -16.43 44.63
CA ILE A 8 -10.35 -17.08 43.95
C ILE A 8 -10.62 -17.30 42.45
N LEU A 9 -11.89 -17.48 42.06
CA LEU A 9 -12.28 -17.59 40.64
C LEU A 9 -12.21 -16.26 39.88
N LEU A 10 -12.28 -15.12 40.58
CA LEU A 10 -12.17 -13.78 40.00
C LEU A 10 -10.72 -13.30 39.86
N LEU A 11 -9.79 -13.80 40.69
CA LEU A 11 -8.37 -13.45 40.59
C LEU A 11 -7.61 -14.19 39.48
N SER A 12 -8.08 -15.35 39.03
CA SER A 12 -7.44 -16.09 37.92
C SER A 12 -7.75 -15.52 36.54
N ALA A 13 -8.78 -14.66 36.41
CA ALA A 13 -9.11 -13.98 35.15
C ALA A 13 -8.19 -12.79 34.82
N SER A 14 -7.32 -12.36 35.74
CA SER A 14 -6.49 -11.17 35.57
C SER A 14 -5.13 -11.42 34.90
N MET A 15 -4.77 -12.68 34.61
CA MET A 15 -3.38 -13.04 34.26
C MET A 15 -3.08 -13.20 32.76
N PHE A 16 -4.02 -12.92 31.84
CA PHE A 16 -3.76 -12.98 30.38
C PHE A 16 -3.72 -11.60 29.70
N SER A 17 -2.97 -10.66 30.29
CA SER A 17 -2.36 -9.59 29.49
C SER A 17 -0.89 -9.92 29.25
N GLN A 18 -0.63 -11.05 28.61
CA GLN A 18 0.61 -11.17 27.84
C GLN A 18 0.55 -10.05 26.78
N ASN A 19 1.60 -9.23 26.73
CA ASN A 19 1.76 -8.16 25.75
C ASN A 19 1.90 -8.80 24.37
N PHE A 20 0.78 -9.22 23.78
CA PHE A 20 0.74 -9.81 22.45
C PHE A 20 1.29 -8.80 21.46
N GLN A 21 2.37 -9.19 20.80
CA GLN A 21 3.00 -8.41 19.75
C GLN A 21 3.34 -9.33 18.60
N GLY A 22 3.33 -8.79 17.40
CA GLY A 22 3.75 -9.51 16.22
C GLY A 22 4.47 -8.60 15.24
N LYS A 23 5.24 -9.25 14.39
CA LYS A 23 5.92 -8.64 13.25
C LYS A 23 5.59 -9.48 12.02
N ALA A 24 5.10 -8.84 10.97
CA ALA A 24 4.82 -9.46 9.69
C ALA A 24 5.57 -8.74 8.57
N ILE A 25 6.16 -9.50 7.64
CA ILE A 25 6.87 -8.97 6.48
C ILE A 25 6.03 -9.18 5.22
N TYR A 26 5.71 -8.09 4.54
CA TYR A 26 4.93 -8.09 3.31
C TYR A 26 5.81 -7.74 2.11
N LYS A 27 5.49 -8.30 0.94
CA LYS A 27 6.09 -7.94 -0.34
C LYS A 27 5.02 -7.56 -1.35
N THR A 28 5.26 -6.47 -2.08
CA THR A 28 4.39 -6.06 -3.19
C THR A 28 4.80 -6.78 -4.48
N HIS A 29 3.79 -7.13 -5.27
CA HIS A 29 3.91 -7.64 -6.63
C HIS A 29 2.94 -6.83 -7.48
N GLN A 30 3.36 -6.39 -8.66
CA GLN A 30 2.47 -5.71 -9.60
C GLN A 30 2.39 -6.52 -10.89
N LYS A 31 1.19 -6.62 -11.47
CA LYS A 31 1.06 -7.07 -12.87
C LYS A 31 1.28 -5.86 -13.76
N ILE A 32 2.37 -5.89 -14.55
CA ILE A 32 2.73 -4.85 -15.51
C ILE A 32 2.49 -5.46 -16.89
N ASP A 33 1.43 -5.04 -17.55
CA ASP A 33 1.16 -5.38 -18.94
C ASP A 33 1.90 -4.36 -19.82
N LEU A 34 3.18 -4.60 -20.10
CA LEU A 34 3.92 -3.78 -21.05
C LEU A 34 3.49 -4.18 -22.47
N LYS A 35 2.49 -3.48 -23.03
CA LYS A 35 2.23 -3.51 -24.47
C LYS A 35 3.23 -2.55 -25.14
N ILE A 36 4.37 -3.08 -25.57
CA ILE A 36 5.30 -2.34 -26.42
C ILE A 36 4.83 -2.56 -27.86
N ASP A 37 4.26 -1.53 -28.48
CA ASP A 37 3.88 -1.56 -29.89
C ASP A 37 5.15 -1.51 -30.75
N ASN A 38 5.71 -2.68 -31.02
CA ASN A 38 6.75 -2.83 -32.03
C ASN A 38 6.02 -3.03 -33.35
N GLY A 39 5.86 -1.94 -34.12
CA GLY A 39 5.31 -1.97 -35.47
C GLY A 39 5.76 -3.22 -36.23
N LYS A 40 4.78 -3.92 -36.82
CA LYS A 40 4.88 -5.14 -37.64
C LYS A 40 6.22 -5.90 -37.54
N GLY A 41 6.37 -6.73 -36.50
CA GLY A 41 7.18 -7.96 -36.63
C GLY A 41 8.38 -8.17 -35.69
N ALA A 42 8.46 -7.54 -34.51
CA ALA A 42 9.49 -7.92 -33.52
C ALA A 42 8.86 -8.64 -32.32
N SER A 43 9.28 -9.90 -32.16
CA SER A 43 8.67 -10.92 -31.30
C SER A 43 8.66 -10.58 -29.81
N ASN A 44 7.73 -11.26 -29.14
CA ASN A 44 7.70 -11.64 -27.72
C ASN A 44 9.02 -12.35 -27.30
N SER A 45 10.14 -11.64 -27.40
CA SER A 45 11.48 -12.17 -27.27
C SER A 45 11.84 -12.41 -25.80
N GLU A 46 12.64 -13.43 -25.53
CA GLU A 46 13.15 -13.71 -24.18
C GLU A 46 13.83 -12.51 -23.52
N MET A 47 14.38 -11.59 -24.33
CA MET A 47 14.93 -10.32 -23.86
C MET A 47 13.86 -9.40 -23.24
N GLN A 48 12.67 -9.28 -23.83
CA GLN A 48 11.55 -8.53 -23.25
C GLN A 48 11.06 -9.16 -21.94
N LYS A 49 10.95 -10.49 -21.89
CA LYS A 49 10.57 -11.21 -20.65
C LYS A 49 11.61 -11.03 -19.54
N LYS A 50 12.91 -11.07 -19.88
CA LYS A 50 14.01 -10.81 -18.93
C LYS A 50 13.98 -9.36 -18.43
N LEU A 51 13.77 -8.38 -19.32
CA LEU A 51 13.64 -6.98 -18.95
C LEU A 51 12.43 -6.75 -18.03
N GLN A 52 11.27 -7.32 -18.38
CA GLN A 52 10.07 -7.26 -17.56
C GLN A 52 10.30 -7.90 -16.18
N ALA A 53 10.90 -9.10 -16.11
CA ALA A 53 11.20 -9.77 -14.85
C ALA A 53 12.20 -8.97 -13.98
N GLN A 54 13.19 -8.32 -14.59
CA GLN A 54 14.15 -7.46 -13.88
C GLN A 54 13.48 -6.19 -13.35
N LEU A 55 12.63 -5.54 -14.16
CA LEU A 55 11.83 -4.39 -13.73
C LEU A 55 10.89 -4.77 -12.59
N MET A 56 10.18 -5.89 -12.70
CA MET A 56 9.32 -6.42 -11.64
C MET A 56 10.09 -6.62 -10.34
N LYS A 57 11.25 -7.28 -10.40
CA LYS A 57 12.11 -7.53 -9.23
C LYS A 57 12.60 -6.23 -8.58
N GLN A 58 12.83 -5.18 -9.37
CA GLN A 58 13.23 -3.86 -8.86
C GLN A 58 12.04 -3.08 -8.26
N LEU A 59 10.82 -3.29 -8.78
CA LEU A 59 9.60 -2.66 -8.29
C LEU A 59 8.98 -3.38 -7.08
N GLN A 60 9.39 -4.61 -6.79
CA GLN A 60 9.01 -5.31 -5.56
C GLN A 60 9.53 -4.55 -4.34
N GLN A 61 8.58 -4.08 -3.53
CA GLN A 61 8.86 -3.38 -2.30
C GLN A 61 8.56 -4.30 -1.11
N THR A 62 9.45 -4.28 -0.12
CA THR A 62 9.23 -5.00 1.13
C THR A 62 8.74 -4.03 2.19
N TYR A 63 7.80 -4.46 3.01
CA TYR A 63 7.24 -3.69 4.11
C TYR A 63 7.23 -4.51 5.40
N THR A 64 7.38 -3.84 6.53
CA THR A 64 7.26 -4.43 7.85
C THR A 64 6.00 -3.89 8.52
N LEU A 65 5.11 -4.78 8.95
CA LEU A 65 4.00 -4.49 9.84
C LEU A 65 4.37 -4.96 11.26
N ASN A 66 4.52 -4.00 12.16
CA ASN A 66 4.65 -4.24 13.59
C ASN A 66 3.28 -4.01 14.23
N PHE A 67 2.79 -4.92 15.05
CA PHE A 67 1.44 -4.81 15.62
C PHE A 67 1.35 -5.36 17.04
N ASP A 68 0.41 -4.82 17.80
CA ASP A 68 -0.11 -5.38 19.05
C ASP A 68 -1.63 -5.53 18.94
N LYS A 69 -2.32 -5.86 20.04
CA LYS A 69 -3.79 -6.04 20.06
C LYS A 69 -4.61 -4.86 19.54
N SER A 70 -4.04 -3.66 19.45
CA SER A 70 -4.75 -2.41 19.16
C SER A 70 -4.04 -1.47 18.21
N THR A 71 -2.71 -1.46 18.20
CA THR A 71 -1.91 -0.49 17.46
C THR A 71 -0.94 -1.18 16.52
N SER A 72 -0.52 -0.47 15.47
CA SER A 72 0.45 -0.99 14.52
C SER A 72 1.21 0.10 13.81
N THR A 73 2.41 -0.23 13.31
CA THR A 73 3.13 0.57 12.31
C THR A 73 3.42 -0.26 11.07
N TYR A 74 3.13 0.29 9.90
CA TYR A 74 3.49 -0.24 8.60
C TYR A 74 4.53 0.66 7.94
N LYS A 75 5.69 0.10 7.59
CA LYS A 75 6.85 0.86 7.08
C LYS A 75 7.48 0.14 5.89
N GLN A 76 7.88 0.89 4.88
CA GLN A 76 8.65 0.34 3.77
C GLN A 76 10.10 0.07 4.22
N ASN A 77 10.60 -1.13 3.94
CA ASN A 77 12.00 -1.49 4.14
C ASN A 77 12.79 -0.90 2.96
N LYS A 78 13.30 0.32 3.13
CA LYS A 78 14.11 1.00 2.11
C LYS A 78 15.40 0.21 1.90
N LYS A 79 15.62 -0.35 0.71
CA LYS A 79 16.95 -0.81 0.27
C LYS A 79 17.75 0.43 -0.14
N LEU A 80 19.02 0.51 0.27
CA LEU A 80 19.96 1.51 -0.22
C LEU A 80 20.01 1.40 -1.76
N SER A 81 19.54 2.46 -2.43
CA SER A 81 19.78 2.80 -3.84
C SER A 81 19.87 1.63 -4.83
N SER A 82 18.76 1.31 -5.50
CA SER A 82 18.86 0.79 -6.86
C SER A 82 19.05 2.00 -7.78
N PRO A 83 20.02 1.99 -8.72
CA PRO A 83 20.16 3.06 -9.71
C PRO A 83 18.80 3.29 -10.37
N GLN A 84 18.44 4.55 -10.58
CA GLN A 84 17.28 4.92 -11.41
C GLN A 84 17.35 4.08 -12.69
N ALA A 85 16.35 3.23 -12.92
CA ALA A 85 16.33 2.38 -14.10
C ALA A 85 16.27 3.31 -15.32
N GLN A 86 17.41 3.44 -16.01
CA GLN A 86 17.47 4.01 -17.35
C GLN A 86 17.08 2.92 -18.32
N VAL A 87 15.90 3.04 -18.93
CA VAL A 87 15.52 2.20 -20.06
C VAL A 87 15.63 3.09 -21.29
N ALA A 88 16.53 2.73 -22.21
CA ALA A 88 16.73 3.43 -23.49
C ALA A 88 16.98 4.95 -23.38
N GLY A 89 17.78 5.39 -22.40
CA GLY A 89 18.12 6.81 -22.22
C GLY A 89 17.01 7.69 -21.62
N ILE A 90 15.84 7.12 -21.37
CA ILE A 90 14.72 7.79 -20.70
C ILE A 90 14.84 7.53 -19.20
N GLN A 91 15.01 8.59 -18.41
CA GLN A 91 14.75 8.53 -16.97
C GLN A 91 13.24 8.31 -16.79
N ILE A 92 12.83 7.06 -16.57
CA ILE A 92 11.49 6.78 -16.06
C ILE A 92 11.50 7.18 -14.60
N GLN A 93 11.22 8.46 -14.34
CA GLN A 93 10.80 8.88 -13.03
C GLN A 93 9.41 8.30 -12.85
N VAL A 94 9.32 7.11 -12.24
CA VAL A 94 8.05 6.58 -11.77
C VAL A 94 7.50 7.65 -10.84
N MET A 95 6.52 8.41 -11.33
CA MET A 95 5.70 9.29 -10.51
C MET A 95 4.86 8.37 -9.62
N GLY A 96 5.51 7.77 -8.63
CA GLY A 96 4.79 7.27 -7.47
C GLY A 96 4.01 8.45 -6.91
N SER A 97 2.74 8.26 -6.60
CA SER A 97 1.89 9.22 -5.90
C SER A 97 2.73 10.00 -4.89
N GLY A 98 2.96 11.29 -5.18
CA GLY A 98 4.15 12.03 -4.75
C GLY A 98 4.21 12.40 -3.26
N GLY A 99 4.19 11.39 -2.41
CA GLY A 99 4.34 11.44 -0.96
C GLY A 99 4.39 10.03 -0.42
N GLY A 100 5.49 9.30 -0.65
CA GLY A 100 5.66 7.94 -0.15
C GLY A 100 5.46 7.86 1.37
N THR A 101 4.63 6.92 1.82
CA THR A 101 4.37 6.68 3.24
C THR A 101 5.66 6.23 3.94
N ASP A 102 6.22 7.09 4.80
CA ASP A 102 7.41 6.76 5.60
C ASP A 102 7.01 5.83 6.75
N VAL A 103 5.93 6.18 7.45
CA VAL A 103 5.34 5.37 8.52
C VAL A 103 3.84 5.56 8.55
N LEU A 104 3.08 4.47 8.39
CA LEU A 104 1.65 4.45 8.69
C LEU A 104 1.44 3.85 10.07
N TYR A 105 0.97 4.65 11.01
CA TYR A 105 0.52 4.19 12.33
C TYR A 105 -1.00 4.01 12.31
N LYS A 106 -1.52 2.89 12.80
CA LYS A 106 -2.97 2.65 12.97
C LYS A 106 -3.29 2.36 14.42
N ASN A 107 -4.41 2.88 14.91
CA ASN A 107 -5.04 2.49 16.15
C ASN A 107 -6.47 2.00 15.84
N ILE A 108 -6.67 0.69 15.95
CA ILE A 108 -7.93 0.02 15.61
C ILE A 108 -9.01 0.28 16.65
N LYS A 109 -8.62 0.46 17.94
CA LYS A 109 -9.57 0.80 19.00
C LYS A 109 -10.21 2.17 18.75
N ASP A 110 -9.39 3.14 18.36
CA ASP A 110 -9.85 4.51 18.10
C ASP A 110 -10.33 4.73 16.65
N LYS A 111 -10.24 3.67 15.82
CA LYS A 111 -10.50 3.68 14.38
C LYS A 111 -9.83 4.86 13.68
N SER A 112 -8.55 5.06 13.96
CA SER A 112 -7.78 6.20 13.45
C SER A 112 -6.42 5.79 12.93
N TYR A 113 -5.85 6.62 12.06
CA TYR A 113 -4.50 6.44 11.58
C TYR A 113 -3.72 7.75 11.54
N ILE A 114 -2.41 7.60 11.50
CA ILE A 114 -1.47 8.68 11.28
C ILE A 114 -0.48 8.24 10.20
N ASN A 115 -0.54 8.88 9.03
CA ASN A 115 0.44 8.67 7.97
C ASN A 115 1.50 9.77 8.02
N LYS A 116 2.74 9.39 8.32
CA LYS A 116 3.91 10.26 8.23
C LYS A 116 4.48 10.18 6.82
N THR A 117 4.55 11.31 6.13
CA THR A 117 5.08 11.43 4.77
C THR A 117 5.94 12.69 4.62
N GLU A 118 6.74 12.75 3.56
CA GLU A 118 7.62 13.88 3.26
C GLU A 118 7.48 14.25 1.77
N ILE A 119 7.21 15.53 1.51
CA ILE A 119 7.11 16.09 0.16
C ILE A 119 7.99 17.33 0.12
N SER A 120 8.92 17.39 -0.85
CA SER A 120 9.76 18.57 -1.09
C SER A 120 10.47 19.08 0.18
N GLY A 121 10.98 18.15 1.00
CA GLY A 121 11.67 18.42 2.27
C GLY A 121 10.76 18.81 3.44
N LYS A 122 9.45 18.94 3.23
CA LYS A 122 8.46 19.21 4.27
C LYS A 122 7.82 17.91 4.75
N ARG A 123 7.79 17.72 6.07
CA ARG A 123 7.17 16.54 6.68
C ARG A 123 5.73 16.82 7.09
N PHE A 124 4.85 15.86 6.80
CA PHE A 124 3.44 15.91 7.13
C PHE A 124 3.06 14.73 8.02
N LEU A 125 2.12 14.96 8.92
CA LEU A 125 1.42 13.96 9.71
C LEU A 125 -0.05 14.02 9.34
N ILE A 126 -0.45 13.18 8.41
CA ILE A 126 -1.83 13.05 7.99
C ILE A 126 -2.56 12.27 9.07
N LYS A 127 -3.51 12.91 9.76
CA LYS A 127 -4.30 12.30 10.84
C LYS A 127 -5.75 12.23 10.40
N ASP A 128 -6.30 11.03 10.35
CA ASP A 128 -7.70 10.84 9.97
C ASP A 128 -8.29 9.56 10.56
N LYS A 129 -9.57 9.31 10.26
CA LYS A 129 -10.26 8.07 10.62
C LYS A 129 -9.95 6.97 9.61
N LEU A 130 -9.88 5.74 10.12
CA LEU A 130 -9.78 4.57 9.27
C LEU A 130 -11.08 4.40 8.49
N GLU A 131 -10.97 4.25 7.18
CA GLU A 131 -12.11 3.95 6.31
C GLU A 131 -12.76 2.63 6.74
N ASN A 132 -14.10 2.61 6.79
CA ASN A 132 -14.84 1.38 7.04
C ASN A 132 -15.00 0.62 5.72
N PHE A 133 -14.41 -0.57 5.63
CA PHE A 133 -14.52 -1.42 4.45
C PHE A 133 -15.69 -2.39 4.60
N ASP A 134 -16.63 -2.34 3.66
CA ASP A 134 -17.77 -3.27 3.59
C ASP A 134 -17.35 -4.61 2.99
N TRP A 135 -16.54 -5.36 3.73
CA TRP A 135 -16.03 -6.67 3.31
C TRP A 135 -17.16 -7.70 3.19
N LYS A 136 -17.23 -8.37 2.04
CA LYS A 136 -18.04 -9.57 1.80
C LYS A 136 -17.17 -10.80 2.05
N MET A 137 -17.38 -11.46 3.17
CA MET A 137 -16.67 -12.71 3.52
C MET A 137 -17.23 -13.88 2.72
N THR A 138 -16.37 -14.80 2.30
CA THR A 138 -16.78 -16.03 1.60
C THR A 138 -16.21 -17.27 2.29
N GLU A 139 -16.68 -18.45 1.91
CA GLU A 139 -16.22 -19.74 2.43
C GLU A 139 -14.96 -20.27 1.73
N GLU A 140 -14.44 -19.54 0.75
CA GLU A 140 -13.21 -19.93 0.06
C GLU A 140 -12.02 -19.87 1.01
N THR A 141 -11.24 -20.94 1.04
CA THR A 141 -10.05 -21.07 1.89
C THR A 141 -8.80 -21.35 1.07
N LYS A 142 -7.65 -20.89 1.58
CA LYS A 142 -6.33 -21.28 1.10
C LYS A 142 -5.31 -21.19 2.23
N ASN A 143 -4.19 -21.91 2.10
CA ASN A 143 -3.10 -21.81 3.05
C ASN A 143 -2.08 -20.75 2.60
N ILE A 144 -1.68 -19.87 3.51
CA ILE A 144 -0.57 -18.93 3.32
C ILE A 144 0.45 -19.20 4.43
N GLY A 145 1.59 -19.79 4.06
CA GLY A 145 2.51 -20.36 5.05
C GLY A 145 1.81 -21.47 5.84
N ASN A 146 1.79 -21.34 7.16
CA ASN A 146 1.16 -22.31 8.06
C ASN A 146 -0.26 -21.93 8.49
N TYR A 147 -0.82 -20.85 7.94
CA TYR A 147 -2.10 -20.30 8.36
C TYR A 147 -3.20 -20.62 7.34
N THR A 148 -4.34 -21.09 7.85
CA THR A 148 -5.56 -21.22 7.06
C THR A 148 -6.17 -19.82 6.91
N CYS A 149 -6.37 -19.41 5.66
CA CYS A 149 -6.90 -18.10 5.33
C CYS A 149 -8.25 -18.22 4.63
N TYR A 150 -9.12 -17.26 4.91
CA TYR A 150 -10.45 -17.11 4.31
C TYR A 150 -10.46 -15.90 3.41
N LYS A 151 -11.23 -15.98 2.32
CA LYS A 151 -11.36 -14.88 1.37
C LYS A 151 -12.42 -13.88 1.84
N ALA A 152 -12.15 -12.61 1.58
CA ALA A 152 -13.13 -11.54 1.65
C ALA A 152 -12.93 -10.60 0.46
N THR A 153 -14.01 -10.01 -0.05
CA THR A 153 -13.94 -9.07 -1.18
C THR A 153 -14.63 -7.75 -0.86
N LYS A 154 -14.18 -6.68 -1.50
CA LYS A 154 -14.90 -5.39 -1.54
C LYS A 154 -14.80 -4.82 -2.94
N THR A 155 -15.72 -3.94 -3.29
CA THR A 155 -15.67 -3.22 -4.57
C THR A 155 -15.63 -1.72 -4.33
N ARG A 156 -14.91 -1.01 -5.19
CA ARG A 156 -15.00 0.44 -5.31
C ARG A 156 -15.23 0.83 -6.75
N LYS A 157 -15.88 1.97 -6.96
CA LYS A 157 -15.93 2.62 -8.28
C LYS A 157 -14.80 3.63 -8.35
N GLU A 158 -14.10 3.66 -9.46
CA GLU A 158 -13.03 4.61 -9.72
C GLU A 158 -13.21 5.20 -11.12
N THR A 159 -13.13 6.52 -11.23
CA THR A 159 -13.16 7.20 -12.52
C THR A 159 -11.75 7.24 -13.08
N ARG A 160 -11.51 6.45 -14.12
CA ARG A 160 -10.26 6.49 -14.87
C ARG A 160 -10.36 7.56 -15.93
N THR A 161 -9.43 8.51 -15.88
CA THR A 161 -9.30 9.54 -16.90
C THR A 161 -8.11 9.20 -17.78
N SER A 162 -8.36 8.89 -19.05
CA SER A 162 -7.31 8.78 -20.07
C SER A 162 -7.28 10.07 -20.89
N MET A 163 -6.08 10.57 -21.16
CA MET A 163 -5.86 11.71 -22.03
C MET A 163 -5.12 11.21 -23.27
N SER A 164 -5.73 11.40 -24.44
CA SER A 164 -5.07 11.21 -25.73
C SER A 164 -4.86 12.56 -26.39
N MET A 165 -3.73 12.72 -27.07
CA MET A 165 -3.51 13.86 -27.95
C MET A 165 -3.48 13.38 -29.39
N THR A 166 -4.40 13.90 -30.21
CA THR A 166 -4.49 13.63 -31.64
C THR A 166 -4.52 14.97 -32.35
N ASP A 167 -3.61 15.21 -33.30
CA ASP A 167 -3.53 16.44 -34.10
C ASP A 167 -3.49 17.76 -33.29
N GLY A 168 -2.90 17.73 -32.08
CA GLY A 168 -2.79 18.91 -31.20
C GLY A 168 -4.03 19.17 -30.34
N GLU A 169 -5.10 18.40 -30.52
CA GLU A 169 -6.27 18.41 -29.66
C GLU A 169 -6.11 17.38 -28.53
N THR A 170 -6.44 17.78 -27.30
CA THR A 170 -6.41 16.89 -26.14
C THR A 170 -7.82 16.35 -25.91
N GLU A 171 -8.02 15.07 -26.13
CA GLU A 171 -9.24 14.37 -25.78
C GLU A 171 -9.11 13.75 -24.38
N GLU A 172 -9.99 14.15 -23.47
CA GLU A 172 -10.09 13.58 -22.12
C GLU A 172 -11.27 12.59 -22.10
N LYS A 173 -10.97 11.30 -21.93
CA LYS A 173 -11.99 10.26 -21.78
C LYS A 173 -12.06 9.83 -20.32
N LYS A 174 -13.26 9.92 -19.75
CA LYS A 174 -13.56 9.43 -18.39
C LYS A 174 -14.35 8.15 -18.47
N GLU A 175 -13.84 7.10 -17.84
CA GLU A 175 -14.52 5.81 -17.72
C GLU A 175 -14.69 5.45 -16.25
N GLU A 176 -15.91 5.09 -15.85
CA GLU A 176 -16.12 4.48 -14.53
C GLU A 176 -15.78 3.00 -14.59
N VAL A 177 -14.81 2.59 -13.77
CA VAL A 177 -14.40 1.20 -13.64
C VAL A 177 -14.70 0.72 -12.23
N THR A 178 -15.28 -0.48 -12.11
CA THR A 178 -15.43 -1.15 -10.82
C THR A 178 -14.18 -1.98 -10.54
N ILE A 179 -13.49 -1.67 -9.44
CA ILE A 179 -12.31 -2.39 -8.99
C ILE A 179 -12.71 -3.27 -7.82
N GLU A 180 -12.50 -4.57 -7.98
CA GLU A 180 -12.60 -5.54 -6.90
C GLU A 180 -11.27 -5.63 -6.15
N THR A 181 -11.33 -5.55 -4.83
CA THR A 181 -10.25 -5.86 -3.91
C THR A 181 -10.53 -7.22 -3.28
N VAL A 182 -9.57 -8.13 -3.33
CA VAL A 182 -9.65 -9.45 -2.68
C VAL A 182 -8.64 -9.49 -1.53
N ALA A 183 -9.09 -9.85 -0.34
CA ALA A 183 -8.25 -10.03 0.83
C ALA A 183 -8.33 -11.49 1.32
N TRP A 184 -7.19 -12.02 1.77
CA TRP A 184 -7.11 -13.30 2.47
C TRP A 184 -6.65 -13.05 3.90
N TYR A 185 -7.46 -13.47 4.87
CA TYR A 185 -7.22 -13.21 6.30
C TYR A 185 -7.27 -14.50 7.11
N THR A 186 -6.54 -14.53 8.23
CA THR A 186 -6.53 -15.69 9.14
C THR A 186 -7.06 -15.32 10.53
N PRO A 187 -8.15 -15.98 11.01
CA PRO A 187 -8.64 -15.82 12.39
C PRO A 187 -7.66 -16.34 13.46
N GLU A 188 -6.69 -17.18 13.06
CA GLU A 188 -5.67 -17.73 13.97
C GLU A 188 -4.79 -16.64 14.60
N ILE A 189 -4.69 -15.48 13.93
CA ILE A 189 -4.14 -14.25 14.49
C ILE A 189 -5.30 -13.26 14.64
N PRO A 190 -6.01 -13.23 15.78
CA PRO A 190 -7.29 -12.54 15.94
C PRO A 190 -7.10 -11.02 16.16
N ILE A 191 -6.44 -10.34 15.22
CA ILE A 191 -6.36 -8.88 15.17
C ILE A 191 -6.92 -8.41 13.84
N SER A 192 -7.85 -7.46 13.91
CA SER A 192 -8.40 -6.78 12.74
C SER A 192 -7.43 -5.78 12.11
N ASN A 193 -6.34 -6.28 11.54
CA ASN A 193 -5.26 -5.48 10.95
C ASN A 193 -4.76 -6.10 9.63
N GLY A 194 -3.91 -5.39 8.92
CA GLY A 194 -3.41 -5.78 7.61
C GLY A 194 -2.36 -4.82 7.04
N PRO A 195 -1.85 -5.12 5.83
CA PRO A 195 -0.88 -4.28 5.14
C PRO A 195 -1.50 -2.92 4.74
N GLY A 196 -0.69 -1.86 4.80
CA GLY A 196 -1.15 -0.52 4.41
C GLY A 196 -2.39 -0.08 5.18
N GLN A 197 -3.37 0.48 4.47
CA GLN A 197 -4.63 0.94 5.06
C GLN A 197 -5.63 -0.19 5.32
N PHE A 198 -5.41 -1.41 4.81
CA PHE A 198 -6.37 -2.51 4.95
C PHE A 198 -6.49 -2.97 6.42
N TRP A 199 -7.73 -3.15 6.87
CA TRP A 199 -8.13 -3.61 8.20
C TRP A 199 -9.62 -4.03 8.17
N GLY A 200 -10.20 -4.39 9.32
CA GLY A 200 -11.65 -4.60 9.46
C GLY A 200 -12.13 -6.04 9.36
N LEU A 201 -11.26 -6.99 8.99
CA LEU A 201 -11.58 -8.42 8.97
C LEU A 201 -11.36 -9.07 10.35
N PRO A 202 -12.02 -10.20 10.68
CA PRO A 202 -11.88 -10.88 11.97
C PRO A 202 -10.61 -11.74 12.02
N GLY A 203 -9.47 -11.15 11.69
CA GLY A 203 -8.17 -11.80 11.64
C GLY A 203 -7.14 -10.97 10.87
N LEU A 204 -5.86 -11.33 11.01
CA LEU A 204 -4.78 -10.63 10.31
C LEU A 204 -4.87 -10.90 8.81
N ILE A 205 -4.87 -9.84 8.02
CA ILE A 205 -4.86 -9.92 6.56
C ILE A 205 -3.46 -10.31 6.08
N LEU A 206 -3.33 -11.47 5.46
CA LEU A 206 -2.06 -12.01 4.97
C LEU A 206 -1.82 -11.71 3.51
N GLU A 207 -2.87 -11.51 2.71
CA GLU A 207 -2.73 -11.11 1.31
C GLU A 207 -3.85 -10.15 0.93
N VAL A 208 -3.52 -9.12 0.15
CA VAL A 208 -4.49 -8.26 -0.52
C VAL A 208 -4.12 -8.11 -1.97
N GLN A 209 -5.06 -8.41 -2.86
CA GLN A 209 -5.02 -8.01 -4.24
C GLN A 209 -5.95 -6.80 -4.42
N ASP A 210 -5.37 -5.66 -4.80
CA ASP A 210 -6.10 -4.44 -5.08
C ASP A 210 -5.77 -3.95 -6.49
N GLY A 211 -6.73 -4.11 -7.41
CA GLY A 211 -6.50 -3.85 -8.84
C GLY A 211 -5.35 -4.72 -9.38
N LYS A 212 -4.28 -4.06 -9.87
CA LYS A 212 -3.08 -4.72 -10.43
C LYS A 212 -2.00 -5.01 -9.38
N GLN A 213 -2.16 -4.54 -8.15
CA GLN A 213 -1.19 -4.72 -7.08
C GLN A 213 -1.62 -5.86 -6.16
N THR A 214 -0.67 -6.72 -5.82
CA THR A 214 -0.81 -7.73 -4.77
C THR A 214 0.19 -7.45 -3.67
N ILE A 215 -0.25 -7.47 -2.42
CA ILE A 215 0.59 -7.36 -1.23
C ILE A 215 0.45 -8.68 -0.48
N ALA A 216 1.53 -9.47 -0.40
CA ALA A 216 1.52 -10.80 0.21
C ALA A 216 2.45 -10.86 1.41
N CYS A 217 1.99 -11.46 2.50
CA CYS A 217 2.77 -11.75 3.69
C CYS A 217 3.73 -12.91 3.40
N THR A 218 4.97 -12.76 3.82
CA THR A 218 6.05 -13.73 3.57
C THR A 218 6.65 -14.29 4.85
N GLU A 219 6.49 -13.59 5.96
CA GLU A 219 7.03 -13.99 7.26
C GLU A 219 6.16 -13.41 8.37
N ILE A 220 5.92 -14.19 9.42
CA ILE A 220 5.22 -13.75 10.63
C ILE A 220 6.00 -14.26 11.83
N VAL A 221 6.30 -13.36 12.76
CA VAL A 221 6.91 -13.66 14.06
C VAL A 221 5.96 -13.16 15.13
N LEU A 222 5.39 -14.09 15.90
CA LEU A 222 4.52 -13.79 17.04
C LEU A 222 5.33 -13.83 18.33
N ASN A 223 5.10 -12.86 19.20
CA ASN A 223 5.78 -12.67 20.48
C ASN A 223 7.32 -12.78 20.35
N PRO A 224 7.95 -11.93 19.52
CA PRO A 224 9.41 -11.93 19.41
C PRO A 224 10.06 -11.64 20.78
N SER A 225 11.26 -12.19 20.98
CA SER A 225 12.06 -11.97 22.20
C SER A 225 12.39 -10.50 22.41
N GLU A 226 12.65 -9.77 21.33
CA GLU A 226 12.79 -8.31 21.34
C GLU A 226 11.43 -7.64 21.18
N LYS A 227 11.16 -6.67 22.07
CA LYS A 227 9.91 -5.89 22.04
C LYS A 227 9.80 -5.12 20.72
N VAL A 228 8.67 -5.28 20.04
CA VAL A 228 8.42 -4.58 18.79
C VAL A 228 8.13 -3.11 19.05
N GLU A 229 8.83 -2.22 18.35
CA GLU A 229 8.66 -0.77 18.50
C GLU A 229 7.47 -0.27 17.68
N ILE A 230 6.37 0.01 18.37
CA ILE A 230 5.15 0.61 17.83
C ILE A 230 5.01 1.99 18.44
N LYS A 231 5.44 3.02 17.71
CA LYS A 231 5.42 4.42 18.18
C LYS A 231 4.62 5.30 17.24
N GLU A 232 3.71 6.07 17.82
CA GLU A 232 3.02 7.15 17.12
C GLU A 232 4.03 8.21 16.64
N PRO A 233 4.03 8.59 15.35
CA PRO A 233 4.89 9.64 14.84
C PRO A 233 4.43 11.02 15.33
N LYS A 234 5.38 11.83 15.82
CA LYS A 234 5.11 13.15 16.44
C LYS A 234 5.64 14.37 15.67
N LYS A 235 6.50 14.17 14.66
CA LYS A 235 7.17 15.25 13.91
C LYS A 235 6.57 15.44 12.51
N GLY A 236 6.13 16.66 12.20
CA GLY A 236 5.59 17.09 10.90
C GLY A 236 4.39 18.03 11.07
N LYS A 237 4.02 18.73 9.99
CA LYS A 237 2.79 19.53 9.95
C LYS A 237 1.59 18.59 10.00
N LYS A 238 0.72 18.77 11.00
CA LYS A 238 -0.52 17.98 11.12
C LYS A 238 -1.54 18.47 10.10
N VAL A 239 -2.13 17.54 9.36
CA VAL A 239 -3.16 17.79 8.34
C VAL A 239 -4.14 16.61 8.32
N THR A 240 -5.34 16.82 7.82
CA THR A 240 -6.29 15.75 7.45
C THR A 240 -5.92 15.14 6.10
N GLN A 241 -6.52 14.01 5.72
CA GLN A 241 -6.27 13.42 4.40
C GLN A 241 -6.68 14.41 3.29
N LYS A 242 -7.87 15.02 3.42
CA LYS A 242 -8.38 16.01 2.46
C LYS A 242 -7.45 17.22 2.29
N GLU A 243 -6.94 17.76 3.39
CA GLU A 243 -5.98 18.88 3.32
C GLU A 243 -4.67 18.46 2.64
N PHE A 244 -4.21 17.24 2.90
CA PHE A 244 -3.03 16.70 2.25
C PHE A 244 -3.25 16.47 0.75
N ASP A 245 -4.42 15.98 0.34
CA ASP A 245 -4.77 15.81 -1.06
C ASP A 245 -4.74 17.15 -1.81
N ASN A 246 -5.29 18.21 -1.23
CA ASN A 246 -5.20 19.57 -1.81
C ASN A 246 -3.75 20.05 -1.95
N ILE A 247 -2.91 19.81 -0.94
CA ILE A 247 -1.47 20.14 -0.99
C ILE A 247 -0.79 19.37 -2.12
N MET A 248 -1.15 18.10 -2.31
CA MET A 248 -0.60 17.23 -3.34
C MET A 248 -1.03 17.66 -4.75
N ASP A 249 -2.28 18.10 -4.90
CA ASP A 249 -2.82 18.62 -6.16
C ASP A 249 -2.13 19.91 -6.57
N GLU A 250 -1.96 20.86 -5.65
CA GLU A 250 -1.20 22.10 -5.88
C GLU A 250 0.26 21.80 -6.24
N HIS A 251 0.90 20.91 -5.49
CA HIS A 251 2.28 20.49 -5.75
C HIS A 251 2.43 19.83 -7.13
N THR A 252 1.47 18.99 -7.53
CA THR A 252 1.46 18.33 -8.85
C THR A 252 1.27 19.34 -9.98
N LYS A 253 0.36 20.32 -9.82
CA LYS A 253 0.14 21.39 -10.80
C LYS A 253 1.39 22.25 -11.00
N ASP A 254 2.01 22.72 -9.92
CA ASP A 254 3.27 23.50 -9.98
C ASP A 254 4.40 22.70 -10.65
N MET A 255 4.54 21.39 -10.33
CA MET A 255 5.49 20.53 -11.05
C MET A 255 5.18 20.45 -12.54
N MET A 256 3.92 20.19 -12.92
CA MET A 256 3.52 20.10 -14.33
C MET A 256 3.77 21.40 -15.11
N GLU A 257 3.50 22.56 -14.53
CA GLU A 257 3.78 23.86 -15.15
C GLU A 257 5.28 24.07 -15.38
N ARG A 258 6.13 23.74 -14.39
CA ARG A 258 7.59 23.79 -14.53
C ARG A 258 8.09 22.83 -15.62
N PHE A 259 7.51 21.63 -15.72
CA PHE A 259 7.84 20.68 -16.78
C PHE A 259 7.42 21.19 -18.17
N LYS A 260 6.23 21.78 -18.31
CA LYS A 260 5.78 22.40 -19.57
C LYS A 260 6.71 23.54 -20.01
N ASN A 261 7.12 24.40 -19.08
CA ASN A 261 8.02 25.52 -19.37
C ASN A 261 9.43 25.05 -19.79
N ARG A 262 9.91 23.92 -19.27
CA ARG A 262 11.19 23.31 -19.70
C ARG A 262 11.10 22.67 -21.09
N ARG A 263 9.97 22.05 -21.47
CA ARG A 263 9.78 21.46 -22.80
C ARG A 263 9.69 22.49 -23.92
N LYS A 264 9.17 23.69 -23.66
CA LYS A 264 9.21 24.79 -24.64
C LYS A 264 10.63 25.26 -24.99
N SER A 265 11.66 24.81 -24.24
CA SER A 265 13.06 25.21 -24.43
C SER A 265 13.94 24.18 -25.15
N LYS A 266 13.47 22.95 -25.45
CA LYS A 266 14.26 21.91 -26.14
C LYS A 266 13.36 21.00 -26.98
N ASP A 267 13.78 20.77 -28.22
CA ASP A 267 13.09 20.04 -29.29
C ASP A 267 12.35 18.76 -28.86
N GLY A 268 11.05 18.71 -29.17
CA GLY A 268 10.55 17.82 -30.22
C GLY A 268 10.25 16.34 -29.94
N ASN A 269 10.46 15.78 -28.73
CA ASN A 269 10.04 14.38 -28.47
C ASN A 269 9.05 14.25 -27.29
N SER A 270 7.80 13.91 -27.61
CA SER A 270 6.73 13.59 -26.64
C SER A 270 6.65 12.08 -26.38
N PHE A 271 6.66 11.66 -25.12
CA PHE A 271 6.31 10.29 -24.71
C PHE A 271 5.03 10.31 -23.89
N GLN A 272 4.10 9.41 -24.24
CA GLN A 272 2.87 9.16 -23.50
C GLN A 272 3.16 8.12 -22.40
N ILE A 273 2.92 8.47 -21.14
CA ILE A 273 2.96 7.53 -20.01
C ILE A 273 1.54 7.40 -19.50
N GLU A 274 0.95 6.23 -19.70
CA GLU A 274 -0.33 5.86 -19.09
C GLU A 274 -0.04 5.37 -17.66
N ILE A 275 -0.31 6.21 -16.66
CA ILE A 275 -0.24 5.79 -15.25
C ILE A 275 -1.58 5.15 -14.93
N GLN A 276 -1.65 3.82 -15.00
CA GLN A 276 -2.82 3.07 -14.56
C GLN A 276 -2.77 2.93 -13.02
N GLY A 277 -3.78 3.53 -12.36
CA GLY A 277 -4.11 3.30 -10.95
C GLY A 277 -4.77 1.94 -10.71
#